data_AF-A0A495R3E0-F1
#
_entry.id   AF-A0A495R3E0-F1
#
_cell.length_a   1.000
_cell.length_b   1.000
_cell.length_c   1.000
_cell.angle_alpha   90.00
_cell.angle_beta   90.00
_cell.angle_gamma   90.00
#
_symmetry.space_group_name_H-M   'P 1'
#
loop_
_entity.id
_entity.type
_entity.pdbx_description
1 polymer ?
#
loop_
_entity_poly.entity_id
_entity_poly.type
_entity_poly.pdbx_seq_one_letter_code
_entity_poly.pdbx_strand_id
1 'polypeptide(L)'
;MDGPDSHRISVLHVDDEPGLAETTAEFLRQQSDGFSVETATSTSEGLKRLTEAPFDCIVSDYDMADMDGIEFLRAVRAEYPDLPFVLFTGLN
;
A
#
# COMPACT_ATOMS: atom_id res chain seq x y z
N MET A 1 10.04 -22.43 -14.47
CA MET A 1 11.08 -22.84 -13.50
C MET A 1 11.60 -21.56 -12.89
N ASP A 2 10.94 -21.06 -11.85
CA ASP A 2 11.41 -19.87 -11.16
C ASP A 2 12.64 -20.25 -10.34
N GLY A 3 13.74 -19.53 -10.61
CA GLY A 3 15.03 -19.74 -9.96
C GLY A 3 15.02 -19.31 -8.49
N PRO A 4 16.08 -19.63 -7.74
CA PRO A 4 16.12 -19.60 -6.27
C PRO A 4 16.02 -18.21 -5.60
N ASP A 5 15.71 -17.13 -6.33
CA ASP A 5 15.71 -15.74 -5.83
C ASP A 5 14.47 -14.91 -6.29
N SER A 6 13.28 -15.51 -6.42
CA SER A 6 12.08 -14.70 -6.73
C SER A 6 11.53 -14.04 -5.46
N HIS A 7 12.23 -13.02 -4.94
CA HIS A 7 11.70 -12.19 -3.87
C HIS A 7 10.49 -11.42 -4.39
N ARG A 8 9.30 -11.76 -3.88
CA ARG A 8 8.08 -11.01 -4.21
C ARG A 8 8.14 -9.65 -3.54
N ILE A 9 7.84 -8.60 -4.30
CA ILE A 9 7.70 -7.24 -3.80
C ILE A 9 6.38 -7.16 -3.03
N SER A 10 6.47 -6.93 -1.72
CA SER A 10 5.36 -6.77 -0.80
C SER A 10 4.86 -5.33 -0.81
N VAL A 11 3.61 -5.13 -1.23
CA VAL A 11 2.97 -3.82 -1.39
C VAL A 11 1.82 -3.70 -0.39
N LEU A 12 1.81 -2.62 0.39
CA LEU A 12 0.64 -2.21 1.17
C LEU A 12 -0.14 -1.17 0.38
N HIS A 13 -1.36 -1.49 -0.02
CA HIS A 13 -2.27 -0.54 -0.64
C HIS A 13 -3.26 0.01 0.41
N VAL A 14 -3.35 1.33 0.55
CA VAL A 14 -4.30 1.99 1.47
C VAL A 14 -5.27 2.86 0.68
N ASP A 15 -6.57 2.63 0.83
CA ASP A 15 -7.67 3.33 0.15
C ASP A 15 -8.96 3.10 0.94
N ASP A 16 -9.68 4.17 1.31
CA ASP A 16 -10.87 4.08 2.18
C ASP A 16 -12.13 3.57 1.47
N GLU A 17 -12.07 3.38 0.15
CA GLU A 17 -13.10 2.71 -0.64
C GLU A 17 -12.74 1.23 -0.86
N PRO A 18 -13.34 0.27 -0.12
CA PRO A 18 -12.93 -1.13 -0.17
C PRO A 18 -13.01 -1.77 -1.57
N GLY A 19 -13.95 -1.29 -2.39
CA GLY A 19 -14.11 -1.74 -3.78
C GLY A 19 -12.97 -1.28 -4.69
N LEU A 20 -12.51 -0.04 -4.53
CA LEU A 20 -11.37 0.49 -5.28
C LEU A 20 -10.06 -0.12 -4.79
N ALA A 21 -9.90 -0.26 -3.46
CA ALA A 21 -8.75 -0.91 -2.84
C ALA A 21 -8.50 -2.31 -3.41
N GLU A 22 -9.54 -3.16 -3.47
CA GLU A 22 -9.38 -4.53 -3.99
C GLU A 22 -9.18 -4.52 -5.51
N THR A 23 -9.89 -3.67 -6.26
CA THR A 23 -9.73 -3.57 -7.72
C THR A 23 -8.29 -3.19 -8.10
N THR A 24 -7.72 -2.20 -7.41
CA THR A 24 -6.34 -1.76 -7.63
C THR A 24 -5.34 -2.85 -7.20
N ALA A 25 -5.60 -3.56 -6.10
CA ALA A 25 -4.76 -4.67 -5.66
C ALA A 25 -4.77 -5.83 -6.68
N GLU A 26 -5.93 -6.20 -7.22
CA GLU A 26 -6.03 -7.17 -8.30
C GLU A 26 -5.27 -6.73 -9.55
N PHE A 27 -5.39 -5.45 -9.93
CA PHE A 27 -4.66 -4.91 -11.08
C PHE A 27 -3.14 -5.02 -10.90
N LEU A 28 -2.62 -4.66 -9.72
CA LEU A 28 -1.20 -4.79 -9.40
C LEU A 28 -0.73 -6.25 -9.43
N ARG A 29 -1.49 -7.17 -8.81
CA ARG A 29 -1.19 -8.61 -8.85
C ARG A 29 -1.19 -9.17 -10.28
N GLN A 30 -2.03 -8.65 -11.17
CA GLN A 30 -2.09 -9.06 -12.59
C GLN A 30 -0.91 -8.55 -13.43
N GLN A 31 -0.23 -7.46 -13.02
CA GLN A 31 0.94 -6.95 -13.75
C GLN A 31 2.17 -7.86 -13.62
N SER A 32 2.31 -8.57 -12.51
CA SER A 32 3.45 -9.46 -12.26
C SER A 32 3.16 -10.44 -11.11
N ASP A 33 3.47 -11.72 -11.31
CA ASP A 33 3.47 -12.73 -10.24
C ASP A 33 4.46 -12.42 -9.11
N GLY A 34 5.39 -11.48 -9.35
CA GLY A 34 6.33 -10.95 -8.39
C GLY A 34 5.75 -9.95 -7.39
N PHE A 35 4.47 -9.55 -7.49
CA PHE A 35 3.84 -8.70 -6.47
C PHE A 35 3.02 -9.53 -5.47
N SER A 36 3.16 -9.18 -4.19
CA SER A 36 2.23 -9.56 -3.13
C SER A 36 1.58 -8.28 -2.62
N VAL A 37 0.25 -8.17 -2.70
CA VAL A 37 -0.46 -6.93 -2.34
C VAL A 37 -1.41 -7.20 -1.20
N GLU A 38 -1.29 -6.44 -0.12
CA GLU A 38 -2.24 -6.38 0.99
C GLU A 38 -2.96 -5.03 0.98
N THR A 39 -4.26 -5.03 1.28
CA THR A 39 -5.11 -3.82 1.28
C THR A 39 -5.44 -3.37 2.70
N ALA A 40 -5.54 -2.07 2.93
CA ALA A 40 -6.05 -1.46 4.15
C ALA A 40 -7.10 -0.40 3.78
N THR A 41 -8.20 -0.33 4.54
CA THR A 41 -9.30 0.61 4.24
C THR A 41 -9.33 1.82 5.17
N SER A 42 -8.23 2.05 5.89
CA SER A 42 -8.00 3.28 6.64
C SER A 42 -6.51 3.44 6.92
N THR A 43 -6.08 4.66 7.19
CA THR A 43 -4.70 4.97 7.57
C THR A 43 -4.29 4.29 8.87
N SER A 44 -5.22 4.16 9.82
CA SER A 44 -4.99 3.47 11.10
C SER A 44 -4.71 1.98 10.91
N GLU A 45 -5.45 1.34 9.99
CA GLU A 45 -5.25 -0.06 9.63
C GLU A 45 -3.94 -0.24 8.84
N GLY A 46 -3.60 0.72 7.97
CA GLY A 46 -2.32 0.76 7.26
C GLY A 46 -1.13 0.83 8.22
N LEU A 47 -1.17 1.75 9.19
CA LEU A 47 -0.16 1.85 10.25
C LEU A 47 -0.05 0.55 11.06
N LYS A 48 -1.18 -0.06 11.42
CA LYS A 48 -1.19 -1.34 12.13
C LYS A 48 -0.49 -2.43 11.32
N ARG A 49 -0.79 -2.57 10.02
CA ARG A 49 -0.14 -3.58 9.15
C ARG A 49 1.37 -3.41 9.07
N LEU A 50 1.85 -2.17 9.01
CA LEU A 50 3.31 -1.89 9.01
C LEU A 50 4.02 -2.42 10.26
N THR A 51 3.31 -2.55 11.40
CA THR A 51 3.86 -3.16 12.62
C THR A 51 3.82 -4.68 12.64
N GLU A 52 2.99 -5.30 11.80
CA GLU A 52 2.75 -6.75 11.77
C GLU A 52 3.66 -7.46 10.75
N ALA A 53 4.01 -6.80 9.64
CA ALA A 53 4.84 -7.35 8.58
C ALA A 53 5.64 -6.27 7.83
N PRO A 54 6.82 -6.62 7.27
CA PRO A 54 7.56 -5.71 6.40
C PRO A 54 6.89 -5.56 5.03
N PHE A 55 6.96 -4.35 4.48
CA PHE A 55 6.55 -4.02 3.12
C PHE A 55 7.70 -3.35 2.37
N ASP A 56 7.77 -3.56 1.07
CA ASP A 56 8.75 -2.93 0.18
C ASP A 56 8.28 -1.56 -0.31
N CYS A 57 6.96 -1.32 -0.34
CA CYS A 57 6.40 -0.01 -0.61
C CYS A 57 4.94 0.12 -0.13
N ILE A 58 4.48 1.37 -0.09
CA ILE A 58 3.10 1.75 0.14
C ILE A 58 2.55 2.43 -1.11
N VAL A 59 1.32 2.07 -1.48
CA VAL A 59 0.49 2.80 -2.47
C VAL A 59 -0.74 3.31 -1.73
N SER A 60 -0.82 4.61 -1.50
CA SER A 60 -1.93 5.22 -0.75
C SER A 60 -2.76 6.10 -1.67
N ASP A 61 -4.08 6.02 -1.52
CA ASP A 61 -4.95 7.09 -2.00
C ASP A 61 -4.67 8.40 -1.25
N TYR A 62 -4.98 9.53 -1.89
CA TYR A 62 -4.82 10.86 -1.33
C TYR A 62 -6.05 11.34 -0.56
N ASP A 63 -7.26 11.09 -1.09
CA ASP A 63 -8.51 11.69 -0.63
C ASP A 63 -9.32 10.72 0.22
N MET A 64 -8.79 10.38 1.40
CA MET A 64 -9.45 9.51 2.36
C MET A 64 -10.22 10.31 3.41
N ALA A 65 -11.43 9.87 3.74
CA ALA A 65 -12.38 10.60 4.59
C ALA A 65 -11.90 10.85 6.04
N ASP A 66 -11.08 9.96 6.61
CA ASP A 66 -10.68 9.99 8.01
C ASP A 66 -9.32 10.68 8.26
N MET A 67 -8.42 10.68 7.29
CA MET A 67 -7.09 11.29 7.37
C MET A 67 -6.51 11.45 5.96
N ASP A 68 -6.02 12.64 5.62
CA ASP A 68 -5.49 12.86 4.27
C ASP A 68 -4.25 11.97 4.01
N GLY A 69 -4.01 11.57 2.76
CA GLY A 69 -2.87 10.72 2.41
C GLY A 69 -1.50 11.35 2.75
N ILE A 70 -1.43 12.67 2.95
CA ILE A 70 -0.23 13.40 3.34
C ILE A 70 0.06 13.24 4.85
N GLU A 71 -0.95 13.26 5.69
CA GLU A 71 -0.86 12.98 7.12
C GLU A 71 -0.43 11.53 7.34
N PHE A 72 -0.97 10.59 6.56
CA PHE A 72 -0.48 9.21 6.55
C PHE A 72 0.98 9.12 6.13
N LEU A 73 1.37 9.76 5.02
CA LEU A 73 2.78 9.82 4.61
C LEU A 73 3.68 10.39 5.71
N ARG A 74 3.26 11.45 6.41
CA ARG A 74 4.03 12.04 7.51
C ARG A 74 4.21 11.06 8.67
N ALA A 75 3.15 10.35 9.05
CA ALA A 75 3.21 9.32 10.09
C ALA A 75 4.15 8.18 9.70
N VAL A 76 4.03 7.66 8.47
CA VAL A 76 4.93 6.63 7.96
C VAL A 76 6.38 7.11 7.93
N ARG A 77 6.67 8.33 7.46
CA ARG A 77 8.03 8.85 7.39
C ARG A 77 8.70 9.04 8.75
N ALA A 78 7.94 9.21 9.82
CA ALA A 78 8.47 9.33 11.17
C ALA A 78 9.10 8.01 11.66
N GLU A 79 8.56 6.86 11.24
CA GLU A 79 9.01 5.53 11.68
C GLU A 79 9.76 4.76 10.58
N TYR A 80 9.42 4.97 9.32
CA TYR A 80 9.92 4.29 8.13
C TYR A 80 10.45 5.30 7.10
N PRO A 81 11.54 6.03 7.40
CA PRO A 81 12.00 7.17 6.61
C PRO A 81 12.36 6.81 5.16
N ASP A 82 12.78 5.57 4.91
CA ASP A 82 13.23 5.11 3.59
C ASP A 82 12.19 4.27 2.83
N LEU A 83 11.06 3.91 3.45
CA LEU A 83 10.04 3.06 2.83
C LEU A 83 9.41 3.76 1.62
N PRO A 84 9.56 3.28 0.39
CA PRO A 84 8.94 3.91 -0.77
C PRO A 84 7.44 4.11 -0.58
N PHE A 85 6.95 5.31 -0.89
CA PHE A 85 5.55 5.69 -0.71
C PHE A 85 5.08 6.39 -1.97
N VAL A 86 4.07 5.82 -2.61
CA VAL A 86 3.42 6.38 -3.79
C VAL A 86 2.06 6.91 -3.35
N LEU A 87 1.87 8.22 -3.52
CA LEU A 87 0.54 8.80 -3.49
C LEU A 87 -0.09 8.60 -4.88
N PHE A 88 -1.21 7.90 -4.88
CA PHE A 88 -2.06 7.69 -6.03
C PHE A 88 -3.33 8.53 -5.83
N THR A 89 -3.81 9.19 -6.89
CA THR A 89 -5.00 10.04 -6.80
C THR A 89 -5.92 9.73 -7.97
N GLY A 90 -7.16 9.33 -7.70
CA GLY A 90 -8.21 9.23 -8.70
C GLY A 90 -8.88 10.57 -9.01
N LEU A 91 -9.62 10.65 -10.12
CA LEU A 91 -10.69 11.64 -10.27
C LEU A 91 -11.95 10.97 -9.68
N ASN A 92 -12.24 11.27 -8.41
CA ASN A 92 -13.50 10.84 -7.78
C ASN A 92 -14.70 11.53 -8.41
#